data_AF-A0A243RY14-F1
#
_entry.id   AF-A0A243RY14-F1
#
_cell.length_a   1.000
_cell.length_b   1.000
_cell.length_c   1.000
_cell.angle_alpha   90.00
_cell.angle_beta   90.00
_cell.angle_gamma   90.00
#
_symmetry.space_group_name_H-M   'P 1'
#
loop_
_entity.id
_entity.type
_entity.pdbx_description
1 polymer ?
#
loop_
_entity_poly.entity_id
_entity_poly.type
_entity_poly.pdbx_seq_one_letter_code
_entity_poly.pdbx_strand_id
1 'polypeptide(L)'
;MTALTSTYAVSREDLVVLVAAYAELLAAARATVAAAELGEPDPLIHLRHALAAHGQLPAAGTRPVVLLAQCAVPALSRLSRAEVA
;
A
#
# COMPACT_ATOMS: atom_id res chain seq x y z
N MET A 1 18.25 -5.21 33.88
CA MET A 1 17.06 -6.09 33.83
C MET A 1 15.84 -5.20 33.56
N THR A 2 15.69 -4.69 32.33
CA THR A 2 15.00 -5.31 31.18
C THR A 2 13.49 -5.36 31.37
N ALA A 3 12.82 -4.30 30.90
CA ALA A 3 11.40 -4.32 30.56
C ALA A 3 11.21 -3.52 29.27
N LEU A 4 11.79 -4.02 28.18
CA LEU A 4 11.52 -3.58 26.80
C LEU A 4 10.42 -4.47 26.21
N THR A 5 9.26 -4.50 26.84
CA THR A 5 8.10 -5.27 26.36
C THR A 5 6.84 -4.43 26.44
N SER A 6 6.86 -3.30 25.72
CA SER A 6 5.64 -2.81 25.08
C SER A 6 5.84 -2.96 23.58
N THR A 7 5.71 -4.21 23.12
CA THR A 7 5.64 -4.50 21.69
C THR A 7 4.26 -4.01 21.23
N TYR A 8 4.24 -2.87 20.55
CA TYR A 8 3.13 -2.24 19.83
C TYR A 8 1.94 -3.19 19.55
N ALA A 9 0.90 -3.14 20.40
CA ALA A 9 -0.38 -3.72 20.05
C ALA A 9 -1.08 -2.77 19.08
N VAL A 10 -1.23 -3.18 17.81
CA VAL A 10 -2.02 -2.44 16.82
C VAL A 10 -3.46 -2.38 17.33
N SER A 11 -4.03 -1.18 17.45
CA SER A 11 -5.40 -1.03 17.92
C SER A 11 -6.39 -1.45 16.85
N ARG A 12 -7.64 -1.75 17.26
CA ARG A 12 -8.70 -2.07 16.31
C ARG A 12 -8.99 -0.88 15.39
N GLU A 13 -8.88 0.33 15.93
CA GLU A 13 -9.02 1.59 15.23
C GLU A 13 -7.95 1.72 14.13
N ASP A 14 -6.69 1.42 14.45
CA ASP A 14 -5.59 1.44 13.46
C ASP A 14 -5.83 0.45 12.31
N LEU A 15 -6.34 -0.75 12.63
CA LEU A 15 -6.70 -1.74 11.61
C LEU A 15 -7.85 -1.25 10.71
N VAL A 16 -8.86 -0.61 11.28
CA VAL A 16 -9.99 -0.05 10.51
C VAL A 16 -9.48 1.03 9.55
N VAL A 17 -8.59 1.92 10.01
CA VAL A 17 -7.97 2.96 9.16
C VAL A 17 -7.14 2.33 8.05
N LEU A 18 -6.32 1.31 8.36
CA LEU A 18 -5.50 0.62 7.37
C LEU A 18 -6.35 -0.08 6.30
N VAL A 19 -7.41 -0.78 6.72
CA VAL A 19 -8.33 -1.47 5.81
C VAL A 19 -9.05 -0.47 4.90
N ALA A 20 -9.49 0.67 5.44
CA ALA A 20 -10.13 1.73 4.66
C ALA A 20 -9.16 2.33 3.63
N ALA A 21 -7.94 2.70 4.04
CA ALA A 21 -6.92 3.24 3.15
C ALA A 21 -6.52 2.24 2.04
N TYR A 22 -6.40 0.95 2.40
CA TYR A 22 -6.13 -0.10 1.43
C TYR A 22 -7.29 -0.28 0.43
N ALA A 23 -8.54 -0.26 0.90
CA ALA A 23 -9.71 -0.40 0.04
C ALA A 23 -9.81 0.77 -0.96
N GLU A 24 -9.53 1.99 -0.52
CA GLU A 24 -9.49 3.18 -1.38
C GLU A 24 -8.41 3.07 -2.46
N LEU A 25 -7.18 2.71 -2.08
CA LEU A 25 -6.08 2.54 -3.02
C LEU A 25 -6.37 1.43 -4.04
N LEU A 26 -6.93 0.30 -3.59
CA LEU A 26 -7.31 -0.81 -4.45
C LEU A 26 -8.41 -0.40 -5.45
N ALA A 27 -9.38 0.40 -5.02
CA ALA A 27 -10.42 0.93 -5.89
C ALA A 27 -9.81 1.86 -6.97
N ALA A 28 -8.93 2.78 -6.59
CA ALA A 28 -8.25 3.67 -7.53
C ALA A 28 -7.37 2.93 -8.55
N ALA A 29 -6.66 1.89 -8.10
CA ALA A 29 -5.87 1.03 -8.98
C ALA A 29 -6.75 0.27 -9.99
N ARG A 30 -7.88 -0.29 -9.56
CA ARG A 30 -8.84 -0.96 -10.45
C ARG A 30 -9.46 0.01 -11.47
N ALA A 31 -9.85 1.21 -11.03
CA ALA A 31 -10.36 2.26 -11.91
C ALA A 31 -9.32 2.65 -12.98
N THR A 32 -8.05 2.77 -12.59
CA THR A 32 -6.94 3.08 -13.51
C THR A 32 -6.79 2.01 -14.60
N VAL A 33 -6.87 0.72 -14.25
CA VAL A 33 -6.80 -0.38 -15.22
C VAL A 33 -8.00 -0.33 -16.18
N ALA A 34 -9.22 -0.16 -15.65
CA ALA A 34 -10.42 -0.05 -16.47
C ALA A 34 -10.37 1.14 -17.43
N ALA A 35 -9.92 2.31 -16.96
CA ALA A 35 -9.75 3.50 -17.79
C ALA A 35 -8.73 3.26 -18.92
N ALA A 36 -7.66 2.51 -18.66
CA ALA A 36 -6.67 2.15 -19.67
C ALA A 36 -7.25 1.20 -20.73
N GLU A 37 -8.04 0.20 -20.30
CA GLU A 37 -8.73 -0.72 -21.21
C GLU A 37 -9.78 -0.01 -22.08
N LEU A 38 -10.41 1.04 -21.56
CA LEU A 38 -11.37 1.90 -22.30
C LEU A 38 -10.69 2.94 -23.19
N GLY A 39 -9.36 3.10 -23.12
CA GLY A 39 -8.62 4.07 -23.92
C GLY A 39 -8.82 5.51 -23.47
N GLU A 40 -9.08 5.75 -22.17
CA GLU A 40 -9.15 7.10 -21.62
C GLU A 40 -7.83 7.87 -21.84
N PRO A 41 -7.89 9.20 -22.02
CA PRO A 41 -6.70 10.01 -22.34
C PRO A 41 -5.67 10.06 -21.21
N ASP A 42 -6.10 9.86 -19.95
CA ASP A 42 -5.22 9.86 -18.78
C ASP A 42 -5.69 8.84 -17.72
N PRO A 43 -5.47 7.54 -17.95
CA PRO A 43 -5.96 6.49 -17.07
C PRO A 43 -5.39 6.57 -15.64
N LEU A 44 -4.18 7.10 -15.52
CA LEU A 44 -3.47 7.22 -14.24
C LEU A 44 -4.07 8.30 -13.32
N ILE A 45 -5.03 9.11 -13.78
CA ILE A 45 -5.60 10.19 -12.99
C ILE A 45 -6.20 9.70 -11.68
N HIS A 46 -6.87 8.54 -11.69
CA HIS A 46 -7.47 7.94 -10.49
C HIS A 46 -6.40 7.56 -9.46
N LEU A 47 -5.35 6.85 -9.89
CA LEU A 47 -4.26 6.44 -9.01
C LEU A 47 -3.45 7.64 -8.48
N ARG A 48 -3.17 8.64 -9.33
CA ARG A 48 -2.45 9.85 -8.89
C ARG A 48 -3.25 10.66 -7.87
N HIS A 49 -4.56 10.76 -8.04
CA HIS A 49 -5.43 11.45 -7.07
C HIS A 49 -5.40 10.75 -5.71
N ALA A 50 -5.58 9.43 -5.68
CA ALA A 50 -5.53 8.65 -4.45
C ALA A 50 -4.15 8.76 -3.76
N LEU A 51 -3.06 8.58 -4.49
CA LEU A 51 -1.70 8.73 -3.94
C LEU A 51 -1.46 10.15 -3.41
N ALA A 52 -1.98 11.19 -4.07
CA ALA A 52 -1.86 12.57 -3.62
C ALA A 52 -2.61 12.82 -2.30
N ALA A 53 -3.82 12.30 -2.17
CA ALA A 53 -4.64 12.44 -0.95
C ALA A 53 -3.94 11.86 0.29
N HIS A 54 -3.14 10.82 0.10
CA HIS A 54 -2.35 10.17 1.16
C HIS A 54 -0.90 10.67 1.27
N GLY A 55 -0.49 11.65 0.47
CA GLY A 55 0.89 12.17 0.47
C GLY A 55 1.94 11.18 -0.05
N GLN A 56 1.53 10.20 -0.86
CA GLN A 56 2.33 9.08 -1.35
C GLN A 56 2.75 9.20 -2.82
N LEU A 57 2.60 10.39 -3.43
CA LEU A 57 3.11 10.61 -4.78
C LEU A 57 4.64 10.45 -4.80
N PRO A 58 5.19 9.65 -5.72
CA PRO A 58 6.63 9.61 -5.92
C PRO A 58 7.17 10.99 -6.27
N ALA A 59 8.37 11.31 -5.77
CA ALA A 59 9.07 12.52 -6.20
C ALA A 59 9.29 12.50 -7.73
N ALA A 60 9.25 13.67 -8.35
CA ALA A 60 9.47 13.79 -9.79
C ALA A 60 10.82 13.16 -10.20
N GLY A 61 10.81 12.35 -11.27
CA GLY A 61 12.00 11.66 -11.75
C GLY A 61 12.39 10.40 -10.97
N THR A 62 11.61 10.00 -9.95
CA THR A 62 11.82 8.72 -9.25
C THR A 62 11.68 7.56 -10.24
N ARG A 63 12.68 6.67 -10.29
CA ARG A 63 12.67 5.51 -11.17
C ARG A 63 11.74 4.43 -10.61
N PRO A 64 10.82 3.84 -11.40
CA PRO A 64 9.92 2.78 -10.92
C PRO A 64 10.63 1.60 -10.25
N VAL A 65 11.80 1.18 -10.79
CA VAL A 65 12.59 0.07 -10.22
C VAL A 65 13.03 0.33 -8.77
N VAL A 66 13.28 1.59 -8.40
CA VAL A 66 13.65 1.98 -7.03
C VAL A 66 12.45 1.80 -6.09
N LEU A 67 11.26 2.23 -6.51
CA LEU A 67 10.03 2.06 -5.74
C LEU A 67 9.68 0.59 -5.55
N LEU A 68 9.84 -0.22 -6.61
CA LEU A 68 9.60 -1.67 -6.54
C LEU A 68 10.56 -2.37 -5.58
N ALA A 69 11.84 -1.97 -5.57
CA ALA A 69 12.84 -2.52 -4.65
C ALA A 69 12.56 -2.16 -3.18
N GLN A 70 11.92 -1.02 -2.92
CA GLN A 70 11.50 -0.60 -1.57
C GLN A 70 10.31 -1.40 -1.04
N CYS A 71 9.53 -2.04 -1.92
CA CYS A 71 8.33 -2.80 -1.57
C CYS A 71 8.64 -4.18 -0.95
N ALA A 72 9.89 -4.41 -0.52
CA ALA A 72 10.26 -5.59 0.26
C ALA A 72 9.70 -5.44 1.68
N VAL A 73 8.49 -5.94 1.93
CA VAL A 73 7.96 -6.14 3.28
C VAL A 73 8.97 -7.00 4.08
N PRO A 74 9.65 -6.49 5.12
CA PRO A 74 10.62 -7.28 5.88
C PRO A 74 9.98 -8.35 6.81
N ALA A 75 8.73 -8.77 6.59
CA ALA A 75 7.95 -9.49 7.61
C ALA A 75 6.99 -10.59 7.12
N LEU A 76 6.83 -10.87 5.82
CA LEU A 76 6.06 -12.05 5.38
C LEU A 76 6.90 -13.34 5.33
N SER A 77 8.22 -13.23 5.25
CA SER A 77 9.13 -14.38 5.33
C SER A 77 9.17 -15.03 6.71
N ARG A 78 8.66 -14.36 7.77
CA ARG A 78 8.55 -14.93 9.12
C ARG A 78 7.21 -15.63 9.41
N LEU A 79 6.20 -15.45 8.57
CA LEU A 79 4.86 -16.00 8.80
C LEU A 79 4.53 -17.25 7.95
N SER A 80 5.36 -17.63 6.97
CA SER A 80 4.91 -18.52 5.89
C SER A 80 5.17 -20.04 6.02
N ARG A 81 5.12 -20.66 7.21
CA ARG A 81 5.02 -22.14 7.27
C ARG A 81 4.33 -22.74 8.51
N ALA A 82 4.17 -22.01 9.60
CA ALA A 82 3.65 -22.59 10.85
C ALA A 82 2.11 -22.58 10.97
N GLU A 83 1.40 -21.80 10.16
CA GLU A 83 -0.04 -21.53 10.36
C GLU A 83 -0.96 -22.22 9.33
N VAL A 84 -0.44 -23.17 8.54
CA VAL A 84 -1.23 -23.97 7.58
C VAL A 84 -1.06 -25.47 7.86
N ALA A 85 -1.31 -25.88 9.11
CA ALA A 85 -1.41 -27.28 9.52
C ALA A 85 -2.69 -27.50 10.32
#